data_AF-A0A8I0FVZ8-F1
#
_entry.id   AF-A0A8I0FVZ8-F1
#
_cell.length_a   1.000
_cell.length_b   1.000
_cell.length_c   1.000
_cell.angle_alpha   90.00
_cell.angle_beta   90.00
_cell.angle_gamma   90.00
#
_symmetry.space_group_name_H-M   'P 1'
#
loop_
_entity.id
_entity.type
_entity.pdbx_description
1 polymer ?
#
loop_
_entity_poly.entity_id
_entity_poly.type
_entity_poly.pdbx_seq_one_letter_code
_entity_poly.pdbx_strand_id
1 'polypeptide(L)'
;MGEWIAALVALAVPSTARCDALAALDVVRALAWTSGDRRLLAAAYAPGSGVDDTDRLRAWNERGIRVEGARTLRASCRDRGAHEVEVVERLGPTVAVLPDGSRQTLPTDAWDRRVVALGHRGGWWRIERVR
;
A
#
# COMPACT_ATOMS: atom_id res chain seq x y z
N MET A 1 -2.69 1.47 17.50
CA MET A 1 -4.03 0.87 17.26
C MET A 1 -5.08 1.84 16.72
N GLY A 2 -5.00 3.17 16.89
CA GLY A 2 -6.04 4.07 16.33
C GLY A 2 -6.00 4.20 14.80
N GLU A 3 -4.79 4.18 14.22
CA GLU A 3 -4.56 4.54 12.82
C GLU A 3 -5.13 3.51 11.82
N TRP A 4 -5.04 2.21 12.12
CA TRP A 4 -5.59 1.16 11.25
C TRP A 4 -7.12 1.10 11.30
N ILE A 5 -7.75 1.40 12.44
CA ILE A 5 -9.21 1.48 12.54
C ILE A 5 -9.72 2.66 11.71
N ALA A 6 -9.08 3.83 11.85
CA ALA A 6 -9.41 5.00 11.05
C ALA A 6 -9.24 4.73 9.54
N ALA A 7 -8.16 4.04 9.15
CA ALA A 7 -7.96 3.61 7.77
C ALA A 7 -9.10 2.71 7.28
N LEU A 8 -9.45 1.66 8.03
CA LEU A 8 -10.56 0.76 7.66
C LEU A 8 -11.89 1.50 7.51
N VAL A 9 -12.20 2.42 8.42
CA VAL A 9 -13.41 3.24 8.33
C VAL A 9 -13.39 4.11 7.07
N ALA A 10 -12.27 4.77 6.76
CA ALA A 10 -12.13 5.59 5.56
C ALA A 10 -12.32 4.76 4.27
N LEU A 11 -11.87 3.50 4.26
CA LEU A 11 -12.04 2.61 3.12
C LEU A 11 -13.48 2.13 2.92
N ALA A 12 -14.27 2.00 3.99
CA ALA A 12 -15.67 1.60 3.89
C ALA A 12 -16.57 2.75 3.38
N VAL A 13 -16.22 4.00 3.66
CA VAL A 13 -17.04 5.17 3.34
C VAL A 13 -16.87 5.58 1.87
N PRO A 14 -17.94 5.56 1.04
CA PRO A 14 -17.83 5.91 -0.38
C PRO A 14 -17.54 7.39 -0.63
N SER A 15 -17.90 8.27 0.30
CA SER A 15 -17.66 9.72 0.21
C SER A 15 -16.25 10.16 0.62
N THR A 16 -15.39 9.22 1.02
CA THR A 16 -13.98 9.51 1.34
C THR A 16 -13.29 10.08 0.11
N ALA A 17 -12.57 11.20 0.28
CA ALA A 17 -11.81 11.78 -0.83
C ALA A 17 -10.74 10.80 -1.32
N ARG A 18 -10.48 10.77 -2.63
CA ARG A 18 -9.58 9.77 -3.24
C ARG A 18 -8.17 9.77 -2.65
N CYS A 19 -7.63 10.94 -2.33
CA CYS A 19 -6.32 11.04 -1.68
C CYS A 19 -6.32 10.45 -0.26
N ASP A 20 -7.41 10.62 0.50
CA ASP A 20 -7.55 10.04 1.84
C ASP A 20 -7.78 8.52 1.76
N ALA A 21 -8.57 8.07 0.78
CA ALA A 21 -8.75 6.65 0.50
C ALA A 21 -7.41 5.98 0.13
N LEU A 22 -6.58 6.63 -0.71
CA LEU A 22 -5.25 6.13 -1.02
C LEU A 22 -4.35 6.08 0.21
N ALA A 23 -4.34 7.13 1.03
CA ALA A 23 -3.57 7.13 2.29
C ALA A 23 -3.99 5.97 3.22
N ALA A 24 -5.29 5.71 3.33
CA ALA A 24 -5.80 4.57 4.08
C ALA A 24 -5.39 3.22 3.46
N LEU A 25 -5.40 3.09 2.13
CA LEU A 25 -4.89 1.91 1.43
C LEU A 25 -3.39 1.69 1.68
N ASP A 26 -2.58 2.75 1.74
CA ASP A 26 -1.15 2.63 2.06
C ASP A 26 -0.92 2.13 3.49
N VAL A 27 -1.74 2.55 4.45
CA VAL A 27 -1.69 2.03 5.83
C VAL A 27 -1.98 0.53 5.83
N VAL A 28 -2.99 0.08 5.08
CA VAL A 28 -3.33 -1.35 4.96
C VAL A 28 -2.19 -2.12 4.28
N ARG A 29 -1.63 -1.58 3.18
CA ARG A 29 -0.48 -2.20 2.48
C ARG A 29 0.74 -2.30 3.38
N ALA A 30 1.07 -1.24 4.13
CA ALA A 30 2.17 -1.23 5.08
C ALA A 30 1.98 -2.29 6.18
N LEU A 31 0.76 -2.42 6.72
CA LEU A 31 0.43 -3.46 7.69
C LEU A 31 0.56 -4.86 7.09
N ALA A 32 0.11 -5.06 5.86
CA ALA A 32 0.24 -6.34 5.17
C ALA A 32 1.70 -6.74 4.94
N TRP A 33 2.54 -5.80 4.51
CA TRP A 33 3.99 -6.02 4.34
C TRP A 33 4.69 -6.33 5.66
N THR A 34 4.35 -5.63 6.74
CA THR A 34 4.99 -5.84 8.05
C THR A 34 4.53 -7.12 8.76
N SER A 35 3.28 -7.53 8.56
CA SER A 35 2.73 -8.78 9.11
C SER A 35 3.00 -10.02 8.24
N GLY A 36 3.38 -9.83 6.97
CA GLY A 36 3.45 -10.91 6.00
C GLY A 36 2.08 -11.37 5.48
N ASP A 37 0.99 -10.67 5.79
CA ASP A 37 -0.38 -11.10 5.45
C ASP A 37 -0.73 -10.78 3.98
N ARG A 38 -0.64 -11.81 3.14
CA ARG A 38 -0.99 -11.74 1.72
C ARG A 38 -2.48 -11.47 1.46
N ARG A 39 -3.38 -11.93 2.35
CA ARG A 39 -4.82 -11.71 2.18
C ARG A 39 -5.15 -10.25 2.46
N LEU A 40 -4.53 -9.67 3.48
CA LEU A 40 -4.66 -8.25 3.77
C LEU A 40 -4.10 -7.41 2.62
N LEU A 41 -2.95 -7.78 2.04
CA LEU A 41 -2.40 -7.07 0.88
C LEU A 41 -3.36 -7.13 -0.31
N ALA A 42 -3.87 -8.33 -0.63
CA ALA A 42 -4.81 -8.52 -1.73
C ALA A 42 -6.12 -7.72 -1.54
N ALA A 43 -6.59 -7.53 -0.30
CA ALA A 43 -7.80 -6.77 -0.02
C ALA A 43 -7.68 -5.27 -0.35
N ALA A 44 -6.46 -4.72 -0.40
CA ALA A 44 -6.20 -3.34 -0.81
C ALA A 44 -6.33 -3.13 -2.34
N TYR A 45 -6.35 -4.20 -3.12
CA TYR A 45 -6.41 -4.17 -4.59
C TYR A 45 -7.74 -4.70 -5.11
N ALA A 46 -8.20 -4.14 -6.23
CA ALA A 46 -9.32 -4.71 -6.96
C ALA A 46 -8.96 -6.13 -7.45
N PRO A 47 -9.94 -7.03 -7.65
CA PRO A 47 -9.67 -8.37 -8.18
C PRO A 47 -8.87 -8.32 -9.49
N GLY A 48 -7.75 -9.03 -9.55
CA GLY A 48 -6.84 -9.04 -10.71
C GLY A 48 -5.80 -7.91 -10.72
N SER A 49 -5.87 -6.95 -9.80
CA SER A 49 -4.87 -5.88 -9.63
C SER A 49 -3.87 -6.22 -8.52
N GLY A 50 -2.70 -5.57 -8.52
CA GLY A 50 -1.69 -5.75 -7.45
C GLY A 50 -1.04 -7.13 -7.41
N VAL A 51 -1.10 -7.89 -8.52
CA VAL A 51 -0.49 -9.22 -8.64
C VAL A 51 1.00 -9.17 -8.31
N ASP A 52 1.74 -8.22 -8.90
CA ASP A 52 3.18 -8.09 -8.67
C ASP A 52 3.54 -7.80 -7.21
N ASP A 53 2.76 -6.95 -6.51
CA ASP A 53 3.01 -6.62 -5.10
C ASP A 53 2.73 -7.84 -4.20
N THR A 54 1.64 -8.56 -4.50
CA THR A 54 1.24 -9.77 -3.78
C THR A 54 2.23 -10.92 -4.00
N ASP A 55 2.71 -11.10 -5.23
CA ASP A 55 3.70 -12.11 -5.59
C ASP A 55 5.06 -11.79 -5.01
N ARG A 56 5.42 -10.50 -4.93
CA ARG A 56 6.63 -10.07 -4.22
C ARG A 56 6.55 -10.39 -2.74
N LEU A 57 5.44 -10.08 -2.06
CA LEU A 57 5.26 -10.43 -0.66
C LEU A 57 5.32 -11.95 -0.44
N ARG A 58 4.67 -12.73 -1.32
CA ARG A 58 4.76 -14.20 -1.31
C ARG A 58 6.22 -14.66 -1.38
N ALA A 59 6.97 -14.19 -2.37
CA ALA A 59 8.36 -14.60 -2.56
C ALA A 59 9.27 -14.19 -1.40
N TRP A 60 8.98 -13.07 -0.72
CA TRP A 60 9.72 -12.65 0.48
C TRP A 60 9.42 -13.56 1.66
N ASN A 61 8.14 -13.87 1.89
CA ASN A 61 7.72 -14.80 2.94
C ASN A 61 8.31 -16.20 2.74
N GLU A 62 8.32 -16.72 1.51
CA GLU A 62 8.91 -18.02 1.16
C GLU A 62 10.42 -18.07 1.42
N ARG A 63 11.10 -16.92 1.31
CA ARG A 63 12.51 -16.77 1.68
C ARG A 63 12.72 -16.47 3.17
N GLY A 64 11.67 -16.47 3.99
CA GLY A 64 11.75 -16.14 5.42
C GLY A 64 12.10 -14.68 5.72
N ILE A 65 11.91 -13.77 4.75
CA ILE A 65 12.21 -12.35 4.89
C ILE A 65 11.01 -11.63 5.50
N ARG A 66 11.24 -10.86 6.57
CA ARG A 66 10.23 -10.00 7.19
C ARG A 66 10.52 -8.53 6.90
N VAL A 67 9.50 -7.70 6.89
CA VAL A 67 9.63 -6.25 6.69
C VAL A 67 9.29 -5.50 7.96
N GLU A 68 10.09 -4.49 8.29
CA GLU A 68 9.87 -3.60 9.43
C GLU A 68 9.84 -2.13 8.97
N GLY A 69 8.95 -1.35 9.57
CA GLY A 69 8.87 0.11 9.36
C GLY A 69 8.29 0.57 8.03
N ALA A 70 7.78 -0.35 7.19
CA ALA A 70 7.23 -0.03 5.89
C ALA A 70 6.18 1.08 5.97
N ARG A 71 6.34 2.10 5.12
CA ARG A 71 5.36 3.16 4.90
C ARG A 71 5.60 3.86 3.58
N THR A 72 4.54 4.35 2.96
CA THR A 72 4.63 5.26 1.81
C THR A 72 4.75 6.69 2.32
N LEU A 73 5.75 7.45 1.85
CA LEU A 73 5.84 8.89 2.07
C LEU A 73 5.27 9.60 0.85
N ARG A 74 4.39 10.56 1.06
CA ARG A 74 3.72 11.30 -0.02
C ARG A 74 4.08 12.78 0.03
N ALA A 75 4.65 13.30 -1.05
CA ALA A 75 4.95 14.71 -1.22
C ALA A 75 3.76 15.48 -1.80
N SER A 76 2.97 14.84 -2.67
CA SER A 76 1.74 15.42 -3.18
C SER A 76 0.71 14.36 -3.59
N CYS A 77 -0.56 14.75 -3.55
CA CYS A 77 -1.67 14.01 -4.12
C CYS A 77 -2.61 15.01 -4.80
N ARG A 78 -2.95 14.75 -6.06
CA ARG A 78 -3.84 15.60 -6.84
C ARG A 78 -4.87 14.75 -7.54
N ASP A 79 -6.13 15.10 -7.38
CA ASP A 79 -7.21 14.47 -8.13
C ASP A 79 -7.08 14.81 -9.63
N ARG A 80 -7.24 13.80 -10.50
CA ARG A 80 -7.12 13.92 -11.96
C ARG A 80 -8.42 13.59 -12.70
N GLY A 81 -9.53 13.36 -11.97
CA GLY A 81 -10.84 13.11 -12.58
C GLY A 81 -11.57 11.93 -11.94
N ALA A 82 -12.46 11.29 -12.71
CA ALA A 82 -13.49 10.41 -12.16
C ALA A 82 -12.98 9.28 -11.25
N HIS A 83 -11.76 8.75 -11.47
CA HIS A 83 -11.23 7.62 -10.70
C HIS A 83 -9.72 7.67 -10.46
N GLU A 84 -9.03 8.77 -10.78
CA GLU A 84 -7.57 8.79 -10.78
C GLU A 84 -7.01 9.89 -9.88
N VAL A 85 -5.91 9.58 -9.20
CA VAL A 85 -5.08 10.55 -8.49
C VAL A 85 -3.66 10.49 -9.04
N GLU A 86 -3.04 11.65 -9.26
CA GLU A 86 -1.60 11.77 -9.47
C GLU A 86 -0.93 11.97 -8.11
N VAL A 87 0.08 11.17 -7.83
CA VAL A 87 0.87 11.25 -6.61
C VAL A 87 2.34 11.43 -6.91
N VAL A 88 3.02 12.11 -6.00
CA VAL A 88 4.48 12.06 -5.89
C VAL A 88 4.82 11.43 -4.55
N GLU A 89 5.45 10.28 -4.57
CA GLU A 89 5.65 9.45 -3.39
C GLU A 89 6.98 8.68 -3.43
N ARG A 90 7.36 8.09 -2.30
CA ARG A 90 8.49 7.17 -2.21
C ARG A 90 8.29 6.20 -1.06
N LEU A 91 9.08 5.13 -1.04
CA LEU A 91 9.20 4.28 0.13
C LEU A 91 9.87 5.05 1.27
N GLY A 92 9.26 5.05 2.45
CA GLY A 92 9.89 5.53 3.66
C GLY A 92 10.97 4.57 4.19
N PRO A 93 11.72 4.95 5.23
CA PRO A 93 12.68 4.06 5.89
C PRO A 93 12.07 2.69 6.20
N THR A 94 12.56 1.66 5.52
CA THR A 94 12.04 0.29 5.58
C THR A 94 13.21 -0.67 5.70
N VAL A 95 13.06 -1.70 6.54
CA VAL A 95 14.12 -2.69 6.81
C VAL A 95 13.61 -4.07 6.45
N ALA A 96 14.38 -4.82 5.66
CA ALA A 96 14.22 -6.25 5.50
C ALA A 96 15.02 -6.99 6.59
N VAL A 97 14.38 -7.94 7.26
CA VAL A 97 15.01 -8.85 8.22
C VAL A 97 15.10 -10.22 7.56
N LEU A 98 16.33 -10.69 7.35
CA LEU A 98 16.62 -11.97 6.70
C LEU A 98 16.45 -13.15 7.67
N PRO A 99 16.41 -14.41 7.17
CA PRO A 99 16.22 -15.60 8.02
C PRO A 99 17.28 -15.79 9.10
N ASP A 100 18.51 -15.33 8.87
CA ASP A 100 19.62 -15.34 9.83
C ASP A 100 19.52 -14.22 10.87
N GLY A 101 18.48 -13.39 10.81
CA GLY A 101 18.26 -12.23 11.68
C GLY A 101 19.01 -10.97 11.25
N SER A 102 19.84 -11.04 10.21
CA SER A 102 20.52 -9.86 9.68
C SER A 102 19.52 -8.85 9.12
N ARG A 103 19.87 -7.57 9.23
CA ARG A 103 18.98 -6.44 8.91
C ARG A 103 19.56 -5.68 7.73
N GLN A 104 18.76 -5.52 6.69
CA GLN A 104 19.13 -4.76 5.50
C GLN A 104 18.15 -3.61 5.29
N THR A 105 18.64 -2.38 5.35
CA THR A 105 17.85 -1.20 4.97
C THR A 105 17.53 -1.29 3.48
N LEU A 106 16.25 -1.19 3.15
CA LEU A 106 15.84 -1.11 1.76
C LEU A 106 16.18 0.27 1.19
N PRO A 107 16.62 0.35 -0.07
CA PRO A 107 16.86 1.63 -0.71
C PRO A 107 15.65 2.55 -0.54
N THR A 108 15.91 3.77 -0.10
CA THR A 108 14.91 4.82 -0.20
C THR A 108 14.93 5.27 -1.65
N ASP A 109 13.95 4.80 -2.42
CA ASP A 109 13.82 5.19 -3.82
C ASP A 109 13.73 6.71 -3.95
N ALA A 110 14.09 7.21 -5.14
CA ALA A 110 13.81 8.60 -5.49
C ALA A 110 12.30 8.88 -5.39
N TRP A 111 11.94 10.15 -5.24
CA TRP A 111 10.54 10.56 -5.38
C TRP A 111 10.05 10.17 -6.77
N ASP A 112 9.01 9.36 -6.82
CA ASP A 112 8.41 8.83 -8.04
C ASP A 112 7.03 9.46 -8.26
N ARG A 113 6.70 9.73 -9.52
CA ARG A 113 5.39 10.26 -9.91
C ARG A 113 4.57 9.15 -10.53
N ARG A 114 3.38 8.92 -10.00
CA ARG A 114 2.49 7.84 -10.44
C ARG A 114 1.06 8.31 -10.58
N VAL A 115 0.30 7.64 -11.44
CA VAL A 115 -1.15 7.79 -11.52
C VAL A 115 -1.79 6.53 -10.96
N VAL A 116 -2.61 6.70 -9.92
CA VAL A 116 -3.30 5.60 -9.24
C VAL A 116 -4.79 5.70 -9.53
N ALA A 117 -5.34 4.65 -10.13
CA ALA A 117 -6.77 4.50 -10.30
C ALA A 117 -7.37 3.83 -9.04
N LEU A 118 -8.43 4.43 -8.52
CA LEU A 118 -9.13 4.01 -7.29
C LEU A 118 -10.61 3.82 -7.58
N GLY A 119 -11.17 2.77 -7.00
CA GLY A 119 -12.61 2.47 -7.10
C GLY A 119 -13.19 2.05 -5.76
N HIS A 120 -14.38 2.56 -5.43
CA HIS A 120 -15.19 2.04 -4.34
C HIS A 120 -16.13 0.98 -4.90
N ARG A 121 -15.85 -0.30 -4.62
CA ARG A 121 -16.65 -1.43 -5.12
C ARG A 121 -16.86 -2.47 -4.02
N GLY A 122 -18.03 -3.08 -4.00
CA GLY A 122 -18.36 -4.08 -2.97
C GLY A 122 -18.22 -3.54 -1.55
N GLY A 123 -18.51 -2.25 -1.34
CA GLY A 123 -18.46 -1.58 -0.04
C GLY A 123 -17.09 -1.04 0.38
N TRP A 124 -16.05 -1.17 -0.45
CA TRP A 124 -14.68 -0.79 -0.07
C TRP A 124 -13.93 -0.08 -1.19
N TRP A 125 -13.16 0.95 -0.82
CA TRP A 125 -12.13 1.53 -1.67
C TRP A 125 -11.01 0.52 -1.94
N ARG A 126 -10.55 0.48 -3.19
CA ARG A 126 -9.46 -0.40 -3.65
C ARG A 126 -8.63 0.28 -4.74
N ILE A 127 -7.37 -0.13 -4.84
CA ILE A 127 -6.48 0.22 -5.95
C ILE A 127 -6.86 -0.63 -7.16
N GLU A 128 -7.32 0.01 -8.22
CA GLU A 128 -7.67 -0.64 -9.48
C GLU A 128 -6.46 -0.74 -10.41
N ARG A 129 -5.59 0.27 -10.41
CA ARG A 129 -4.40 0.31 -11.27
C ARG A 129 -3.36 1.28 -10.74
N VAL A 130 -2.08 1.00 -10.99
CA VAL A 130 -0.96 1.94 -10.80
C VAL A 130 -0.25 2.07 -12.14
N ARG A 131 0.06 3.29 -12.56
CA ARG A 131 0.79 3.62 -13.79
C ARG A 131 1.93 4.58 -13.50
#